data_AF-A0A7X5BCA2-F1
#
_entry.id   AF-A0A7X5BCA2-F1
#
_cell.length_a   1.000
_cell.length_b   1.000
_cell.length_c   1.000
_cell.angle_alpha   90.00
_cell.angle_beta   90.00
_cell.angle_gamma   90.00
#
_symmetry.space_group_name_H-M   'P 1'
#
loop_
_entity.id
_entity.type
_entity.pdbx_description
1 polymer ?
#
loop_
_entity_poly.entity_id
_entity_poly.type
_entity_poly.pdbx_seq_one_letter_code
_entity_poly.pdbx_strand_id
1 'polypeptide(L)' 'MGHLYKIESYSEEAVRSLAQFIQAKGGKCCIAGFAVITNHPFKERDAGRLLPLIGKVTDNLTEWDKSQFEVLS' A
#
# COMPACT_ATOMS: atom_id res chain seq x y z
N MET A 1 -12.41 1.23 11.44
CA MET A 1 -11.44 0.95 10.36
C MET A 1 -10.80 2.27 9.95
N GLY A 2 -9.47 2.37 9.86
CA GLY A 2 -8.81 3.55 9.28
C GLY A 2 -9.13 3.69 7.78
N HIS A 3 -9.09 4.90 7.24
CA HIS A 3 -9.29 5.16 5.82
C HIS A 3 -8.28 4.37 4.98
N LEU A 4 -8.77 3.43 4.18
CA LEU A 4 -7.94 2.68 3.23
C LEU A 4 -7.56 3.60 2.07
N TYR A 5 -6.38 3.37 1.52
CA TYR A 5 -5.91 3.98 0.29
C TYR A 5 -5.03 2.99 -0.47
N LYS A 6 -4.79 3.30 -1.74
CA LYS A 6 -4.00 2.50 -2.68
C LYS A 6 -2.74 3.25 -3.09
N ILE A 7 -1.64 2.51 -3.14
CA ILE A 7 -0.34 2.95 -3.65
C ILE A 7 -0.03 2.11 -4.87
N GLU A 8 -0.07 2.70 -6.05
CA GLU A 8 0.30 2.06 -7.31
C GLU A 8 1.80 2.25 -7.57
N SER A 9 2.42 1.25 -8.18
CA SER A 9 3.83 1.26 -8.54
C SER A 9 4.05 0.76 -9.97
N TYR A 10 5.27 0.88 -10.47
CA TYR A 10 5.65 0.56 -11.84
C TYR A 10 6.18 -0.87 -12.00
N SER A 11 6.44 -1.59 -10.91
CA SER A 11 6.94 -2.97 -10.95
C SER A 11 6.47 -3.80 -9.75
N GLU A 12 6.45 -5.13 -9.91
CA GLU A 12 6.09 -6.03 -8.82
C GLU A 12 7.08 -5.95 -7.65
N GLU A 13 8.38 -5.77 -7.93
CA GLU A 13 9.43 -5.66 -6.92
C GLU A 13 9.22 -4.44 -6.03
N ALA A 14 8.79 -3.32 -6.62
CA ALA A 14 8.50 -2.09 -5.89
C ALA A 14 7.27 -2.27 -4.99
N VAL A 15 6.20 -2.91 -5.49
CA VAL A 15 5.02 -3.27 -4.70
C VAL A 15 5.37 -4.18 -3.53
N ARG A 16 6.18 -5.22 -3.76
CA ARG A 16 6.65 -6.13 -2.70
C ARG A 16 7.48 -5.38 -1.66
N SER A 17 8.36 -4.47 -2.09
CA SER A 17 9.18 -3.64 -1.21
C SER A 17 8.33 -2.70 -0.35
N LEU A 18 7.27 -2.10 -0.92
CA LEU A 18 6.31 -1.28 -0.19
C LEU A 18 5.55 -2.11 0.86
N ALA A 19 5.03 -3.28 0.47
CA ALA A 19 4.31 -4.18 1.37
C ALA A 19 5.20 -4.65 2.54
N GLN A 20 6.43 -5.07 2.25
CA GLN A 20 7.41 -5.46 3.27
C GLN A 20 7.71 -4.32 4.24
N PHE A 21 7.86 -3.09 3.74
CA PHE A 21 8.08 -1.92 4.58
C PHE A 21 6.91 -1.69 5.56
N ILE A 22 5.68 -1.76 5.06
CA ILE A 22 4.47 -1.60 5.88
C ILE A 22 4.39 -2.69 6.95
N GLN A 23 4.58 -3.96 6.55
CA GLN A 23 4.54 -5.11 7.46
C GLN A 23 5.64 -5.06 8.52
N ALA A 24 6.86 -4.65 8.16
CA ALA A 24 7.96 -4.49 9.11
C ALA A 24 7.69 -3.43 10.19
N LYS A 25 6.74 -2.52 9.93
CA LYS A 25 6.25 -1.53 10.90
C LYS A 25 4.98 -1.94 11.63
N GLY A 26 4.54 -3.19 11.47
CA GLY A 26 3.30 -3.70 12.04
C GLY A 26 2.04 -3.18 11.35
N GLY A 27 2.16 -2.56 10.18
CA GLY A 27 1.02 -2.14 9.37
C GLY A 27 0.37 -3.32 8.64
N LYS A 28 -0.92 -3.20 8.36
CA LYS A 28 -1.66 -4.15 7.51
C LYS A 28 -1.71 -3.65 6.07
N CYS A 29 -1.45 -4.54 5.12
CA CYS A 29 -1.59 -4.27 3.70
C CYS A 29 -1.84 -5.54 2.90
N CYS A 30 -2.50 -5.43 1.75
CA CYS A 30 -2.54 -6.47 0.72
C CYS A 30 -1.95 -5.95 -0.59
N ILE A 31 -1.48 -6.88 -1.42
CA ILE A 31 -1.03 -6.60 -2.79
C ILE A 31 -2.18 -6.91 -3.74
N ALA A 32 -2.49 -5.97 -4.63
CA ALA A 32 -3.54 -6.07 -5.63
C ALA A 32 -2.95 -5.67 -7.00
N GLY A 33 -2.38 -6.65 -7.72
CA GLY A 33 -1.62 -6.40 -8.95
C GLY A 33 -0.40 -5.51 -8.70
N PHE A 34 -0.29 -4.40 -9.45
CA PHE A 34 0.79 -3.41 -9.29
C PHE A 34 0.52 -2.37 -8.19
N ALA A 35 -0.26 -2.73 -7.17
CA ALA A 35 -0.61 -1.83 -6.10
C ALA A 35 -0.58 -2.47 -4.71
N VAL A 36 -0.38 -1.63 -3.70
CA VAL A 36 -0.55 -1.96 -2.28
C VAL A 36 -1.76 -1.22 -1.74
N ILE A 37 -2.68 -1.95 -1.10
CA ILE A 37 -3.83 -1.37 -0.42
C ILE A 37 -3.55 -1.45 1.08
N THR A 38 -3.66 -0.30 1.77
CA THR A 38 -3.30 -0.21 3.18
C THR A 38 -4.06 0.93 3.87
N ASN A 39 -4.10 0.89 5.20
CA ASN A 39 -4.44 2.02 6.07
C ASN A 39 -3.24 2.46 6.91
N HIS A 40 -2.03 2.00 6.59
CA HIS A 40 -0.83 2.31 7.36
C HIS A 40 -0.52 3.81 7.28
N PRO A 41 -0.33 4.51 8.41
CA PRO A 41 0.07 5.91 8.37
C PRO A 41 1.58 6.02 8.08
N PHE A 42 1.94 6.70 6.99
CA PHE A 42 3.34 7.04 6.70
C PHE A 42 3.76 8.35 7.39
N LYS A 43 5.05 8.45 7.73
CA LYS A 43 5.67 9.65 8.31
C LYS A 43 6.63 10.27 7.29
N GLU A 44 6.90 11.57 7.42
CA GLU A 44 7.82 12.30 6.52
C GLU A 44 9.18 11.61 6.36
N ARG A 45 9.76 11.10 7.46
CA ARG A 45 11.03 10.35 7.47
C ARG A 45 11.05 9.11 6.57
N ASP A 46 9.88 8.62 6.16
CA ASP A 46 9.74 7.45 5.29
C ASP A 46 9.83 7.83 3.81
N ALA A 47 9.62 9.11 3.47
CA ALA A 47 9.49 9.59 2.10
C ALA A 47 10.72 9.28 1.25
N GLY A 48 11.93 9.48 1.78
CA GLY A 48 13.17 9.25 1.04
C GLY A 48 13.34 7.80 0.54
N ARG A 49 12.78 6.82 1.27
CA ARG A 49 12.80 5.42 0.87
C ARG A 49 11.64 5.05 -0.05
N LEU A 50 10.47 5.64 0.17
CA LEU A 50 9.23 5.19 -0.47
C LEU A 50 8.93 5.92 -1.78
N LEU A 51 9.24 7.23 -1.89
CA LEU A 51 8.93 8.02 -3.08
C LEU A 51 9.46 7.40 -4.38
N PRO A 52 10.68 6.83 -4.45
CA PRO A 52 11.16 6.17 -5.66
C PRO A 52 10.35 4.94 -6.09
N LEU A 53 9.58 4.35 -5.16
CA LEU A 53 8.77 3.16 -5.38
C LEU A 53 7.32 3.49 -5.76
N ILE A 54 6.92 4.77 -5.71
CA ILE A 54 5.52 5.17 -5.85
C ILE A 54 5.29 5.74 -7.26
N GLY A 55 4.31 5.19 -7.96
CA GLY A 55 3.79 5.78 -9.19
C GLY A 55 2.60 6.71 -8.94
N LYS A 56 1.65 6.25 -8.12
CA LYS A 56 0.45 7.02 -7.78
C LYS A 56 -0.07 6.63 -6.40
N VAL A 57 -0.64 7.60 -5.69
CA VAL A 57 -1.40 7.36 -4.45
C VAL A 57 -2.82 7.85 -4.66
N THR A 58 -3.80 7.05 -4.26
CA THR A 58 -5.22 7.37 -4.42
C THR A 58 -6.05 6.77 -3.30
N ASP A 59 -7.03 7.52 -2.83
CA ASP A 59 -8.08 7.08 -1.91
C ASP A 59 -9.33 6.56 -2.65
N ASN A 60 -9.43 6.83 -3.96
CA ASN A 60 -10.46 6.26 -4.83
C ASN A 60 -10.21 4.75 -5.07
N LEU A 61 -10.74 3.93 -4.18
CA LEU A 61 -10.69 2.47 -4.21
C LEU A 61 -11.93 1.88 -4.87
N THR A 62 -11.73 0.89 -5.74
CA THR A 62 -12.83 0.09 -6.28
C THR A 62 -13.34 -0.92 -5.25
N GLU A 63 -14.53 -1.50 -5.48
CA GLU A 63 -15.04 -2.57 -4.62
C GLU A 63 -14.15 -3.82 -4.63
N TRP A 64 -13.52 -4.12 -5.78
CA TRP A 64 -12.55 -5.20 -5.88
C TRP A 64 -11.30 -4.93 -5.04
N ASP A 65 -10.79 -3.69 -5.03
CA ASP A 65 -9.66 -3.31 -4.17
C ASP A 65 -10.00 -3.56 -2.69
N LYS A 66 -11.16 -3.09 -2.24
CA LYS A 66 -11.62 -3.25 -0.86
C LYS A 66 -11.76 -4.73 -0.49
N SER A 67 -12.32 -5.55 -1.38
CA SER A 67 -12.47 -6.99 -1.13
C SER A 67 -11.13 -7.70 -0.93
N GLN A 68 -10.04 -7.24 -1.56
CA GLN A 68 -8.70 -7.83 -1.34
C GLN A 68 -8.21 -7.59 0.09
N PHE A 69 -8.60 -6.49 0.72
CA PHE A 69 -8.14 -6.13 2.07
C PHE A 69 -8.94 -6.84 3.16
N GLU A 70 -10.23 -7.08 2.94
CA GLU A 70 -11.12 -7.75 3.90
C GLU A 70 -10.70 -9.19 4.21
N VAL A 71 -10.04 -9.87 3.26
CA VAL A 71 -9.49 -11.23 3.43
C VAL A 71 -8.41 -11.32 4.52
N LEU A 72 -7.82 -10.19 4.92
CA LEU A 72 -6.81 -10.12 6.00
C LEU A 72 -7.40 -9.96 7.41
N SER A 73 -8.72 -10.01 7.54
CA SER A 73 -9.46 -9.74 8.79
C SER A 73 -9.65 -10.99 9.63
#